data_AF-A0A957LXL6-F1
#
_entry.id   AF-A0A957LXL6-F1
#
_cell.length_a   1.000
_cell.length_b   1.000
_cell.length_c   1.000
_cell.angle_alpha   90.00
_cell.angle_beta   90.00
_cell.angle_gamma   90.00
#
_symmetry.space_group_name_H-M   'P 1'
#
loop_
_entity.id
_entity.type
_entity.pdbx_description
1 polymer ?
#
loop_
_entity_poly.entity_id
_entity_poly.type
_entity_poly.pdbx_seq_one_letter_code
_entity_poly.pdbx_strand_id
1 'polypeptide(L)' 'MDSNKLKALETTLGNLNKKYGDGVVMKLGEATKLNVESIPTGSLSLDIALGIGGIPKGRVIEIYGPES' A
#
# COMPACT_ATOMS: atom_id res chain seq x y z
N MET A 1 4.29 -11.06 27.58
CA MET A 1 3.03 -10.98 26.81
C MET A 1 2.08 -12.03 27.33
N ASP A 2 0.84 -11.68 27.66
CA ASP A 2 -0.12 -12.63 28.24
C ASP A 2 -0.54 -13.68 27.19
N SER A 3 -0.28 -14.96 27.46
CA SER A 3 -0.58 -16.08 26.54
C SER A 3 -2.04 -16.13 26.09
N ASN A 4 -2.98 -15.77 26.97
CA ASN A 4 -4.40 -15.70 26.63
C ASN A 4 -4.73 -14.61 25.60
N LYS A 5 -4.01 -13.48 25.61
CA LYS A 5 -4.19 -12.41 24.62
C LYS A 5 -3.72 -12.85 23.23
N LEU A 6 -2.61 -13.61 23.17
CA LEU A 6 -2.09 -14.14 21.91
C LEU A 6 -3.05 -15.15 21.28
N LYS A 7 -3.60 -16.08 22.07
CA LYS A 7 -4.61 -17.05 21.59
C LYS A 7 -5.88 -16.37 21.05
N ALA A 8 -6.37 -15.36 21.76
CA ALA A 8 -7.53 -14.59 21.31
C ALA A 8 -7.22 -13.87 19.98
N LEU A 9 -6.05 -13.25 19.87
CA LEU A 9 -5.59 -12.57 18.66
C LEU A 9 -5.51 -13.52 17.45
N GLU A 10 -4.86 -14.68 17.59
CA GLU A 10 -4.76 -15.68 16.52
C GLU A 10 -6.13 -16.18 16.06
N THR A 11 -7.04 -16.42 17.00
CA THR A 11 -8.41 -16.85 16.69
C THR A 11 -9.17 -15.78 15.91
N THR A 12 -9.05 -14.51 16.31
CA THR A 12 -9.67 -13.37 15.60
C THR A 12 -9.10 -13.23 14.19
N LEU A 13 -7.77 -13.32 14.03
CA LEU A 13 -7.11 -13.24 12.72
C LEU A 13 -7.56 -14.39 11.79
N GLY A 14 -7.65 -15.62 12.31
CA GLY A 14 -8.16 -16.77 11.55
C GLY A 14 -9.61 -16.60 11.10
N ASN A 15 -10.47 -16.05 11.96
CA ASN A 15 -11.86 -15.74 11.62
C ASN A 15 -11.98 -14.67 10.52
N LEU A 16 -11.12 -13.65 10.57
CA LEU A 16 -11.09 -12.60 9.55
C LEU A 16 -10.65 -13.15 8.20
N ASN A 17 -9.57 -13.94 8.16
CA ASN A 17 -9.09 -14.56 6.92
C ASN A 17 -10.14 -15.50 6.30
N LYS A 18 -10.82 -16.32 7.11
CA LYS A 18 -11.89 -17.22 6.62
C LYS A 18 -13.06 -16.44 6.01
N LYS A 19 -13.40 -15.28 6.56
CA LYS A 19 -14.59 -14.51 6.15
C LYS A 19 -14.31 -13.56 4.98
N TYR A 20 -13.11 -12.99 4.91
CA TYR A 20 -12.77 -11.89 4.00
C TYR A 20 -11.63 -12.22 3.03
N GLY A 21 -11.03 -13.41 3.14
CA GLY A 21 -9.86 -13.82 2.37
C GLY A 21 -8.54 -13.44 3.04
N ASP A 22 -7.47 -14.02 2.52
CA ASP A 22 -6.12 -13.76 3.03
C ASP A 22 -5.69 -12.31 2.80
N GLY A 23 -4.88 -11.77 3.72
CA GLY A 23 -4.35 -10.41 3.61
C GLY A 23 -5.31 -9.31 4.08
N VAL A 24 -6.46 -9.66 4.67
CA VAL A 24 -7.38 -8.67 5.26
C VAL A 24 -6.77 -7.92 6.46
N VAL A 25 -5.88 -8.57 7.21
CA VAL A 25 -5.08 -7.96 8.29
C VAL A 25 -3.67 -8.52 8.24
N MET A 26 -2.68 -7.64 8.32
CA MET A 26 -1.25 -7.98 8.33
C MET A 26 -0.50 -7.03 9.27
N LYS A 27 0.66 -7.47 9.78
CA LYS A 27 1.47 -6.58 10.61
C LYS A 27 2.05 -5.45 9.77
N LEU A 28 2.09 -4.26 10.36
CA LEU A 28 2.76 -3.10 9.77
C LEU A 28 4.26 -3.42 9.63
N GLY A 29 4.74 -3.56 8.39
CA GLY A 29 6.11 -3.98 8.06
C GLY A 29 6.24 -5.41 7.50
N GLU A 30 5.26 -6.29 7.72
CA GLU A 30 5.09 -7.54 6.95
C GLU A 30 4.42 -7.27 5.59
N ALA A 31 3.81 -6.09 5.44
CA ALA A 31 3.54 -5.53 4.12
C ALA A 31 4.89 -5.30 3.42
N THR A 32 5.34 -6.29 2.65
CA THR A 32 6.41 -6.17 1.67
C THR A 32 6.25 -4.81 1.02
N LYS A 33 7.31 -3.98 0.97
CA LYS A 33 7.32 -2.68 0.27
C LYS A 33 6.40 -2.81 -0.93
N LEU A 34 5.19 -2.25 -0.84
CA LEU A 34 4.20 -2.47 -1.88
C LEU A 34 4.88 -1.96 -3.14
N ASN A 35 5.19 -2.87 -4.06
CA ASN A 35 5.90 -2.51 -5.28
C ASN A 35 4.89 -1.72 -6.10
N VAL A 36 4.83 -0.41 -5.85
CA VAL A 36 3.87 0.47 -6.49
C VAL A 36 4.34 0.63 -7.93
N GLU A 37 3.64 -0.02 -8.83
CA GLU A 37 3.86 0.16 -10.25
C GLU A 37 3.61 1.62 -10.62
N SER A 38 4.50 2.20 -11.43
CA SER A 38 4.41 3.59 -11.91
C SER A 38 4.16 3.65 -13.41
N ILE A 39 3.54 4.74 -13.86
CA ILE A 39 3.37 5.08 -15.28
C ILE A 39 4.26 6.30 -15.56
N PRO A 40 5.13 6.30 -16.58
CA PRO A 40 5.98 7.45 -16.91
C PRO A 40 5.16 8.70 -17.21
N THR A 41 5.60 9.87 -16.74
CA THR A 41 4.93 11.15 -16.97
C THR A 41 5.17 11.71 -18.38
N GLY A 42 6.17 11.17 -19.10
CA GLY A 42 6.63 11.71 -20.38
C GLY A 42 7.71 12.80 -20.23
N SER A 43 8.05 13.17 -18.99
CA SER A 43 9.15 14.07 -18.65
C SER A 43 10.15 13.34 -17.76
N LEU A 44 11.37 13.08 -18.27
CA LEU A 44 12.40 12.35 -17.54
C LEU A 44 12.77 13.03 -16.22
N SER A 45 12.84 14.36 -16.20
CA SER A 45 13.17 15.11 -14.99
C SER A 45 12.09 14.97 -13.92
N LEU A 46 10.82 14.93 -14.33
CA LEU A 46 9.70 14.74 -13.41
C LEU A 46 9.64 13.30 -12.89
N ASP A 47 9.86 12.31 -13.75
CA ASP A 47 9.90 10.89 -13.35
C ASP A 47 11.00 10.61 -12.30
N ILE A 48 12.17 11.25 -12.47
CA ILE A 48 13.26 11.20 -11.51
C ILE A 48 12.87 11.91 -10.21
N ALA A 49 12.29 13.11 -10.30
CA ALA A 49 11.89 13.90 -9.13
C ALA A 49 10.83 13.19 -8.28
N LEU A 50 9.94 12.41 -8.89
CA LEU A 50 8.95 11.59 -8.19
C LEU A 50 9.57 10.37 -7.46
N GLY A 51 10.83 10.01 -7.78
CA GLY A 51 11.60 8.97 -7.08
C GLY A 51 11.17 7.53 -7.34
N ILE A 52 9.95 7.31 -7.85
CA ILE A 52 9.41 6.01 -8.24
C ILE A 52 9.33 5.81 -9.77
N GLY A 53 9.89 6.76 -10.54
CA GLY A 53 9.94 6.69 -12.00
C GLY A 53 8.63 7.06 -12.72
N GLY A 54 7.69 7.73 -12.04
CA GLY A 54 6.44 8.18 -12.65
C GLY A 54 5.28 8.35 -11.66
N ILE A 55 4.06 8.41 -12.18
CA ILE A 55 2.83 8.49 -11.37
C ILE A 55 2.40 7.10 -10.87
N PRO A 56 2.04 6.94 -9.58
CA PRO A 56 1.72 5.63 -8.99
C PRO A 56 0.35 5.10 -9.43
N LYS A 57 0.29 3.83 -9.84
CA LYS A 57 -0.98 3.16 -10.16
C LYS A 57 -1.83 2.91 -8.93
N GLY A 58 -3.15 2.96 -9.10
CA GLY A 58 -4.12 2.71 -8.02
C GLY A 58 -4.17 3.83 -6.96
N ARG A 59 -3.70 5.03 -7.32
CA ARG A 59 -3.72 6.23 -6.46
C ARG A 59 -4.33 7.40 -7.21
N VAL A 60 -4.87 8.35 -6.44
CA VAL A 60 -5.40 9.61 -6.95
C VAL A 60 -4.25 10.62 -7.04
N ILE A 61 -4.17 11.32 -8.17
CA ILE A 61 -3.16 12.35 -8.46
C ILE A 61 -3.87 13.65 -8.79
N GLU A 62 -3.38 14.76 -8.25
CA GLU A 62 -3.87 16.11 -8.52
C GLU A 62 -2.78 16.90 -9.26
N ILE A 63 -3.17 17.61 -10.32
CA ILE A 63 -2.30 18.50 -11.10
C ILE A 63 -2.99 19.86 -11.13
N TYR A 64 -2.28 20.91 -10.74
CA TYR A 64 -2.81 22.28 -10.72
C TYR A 64 -1.78 23.25 -11.31
N GLY A 65 -2.26 24.37 -11.84
CA GLY A 65 -1.45 25.43 -12.43
C GLY A 65 -2.31 26.58 -12.95
N PRO A 66 -1.69 27.74 -13.27
CA PRO A 66 -2.39 28.85 -13.90
C PRO A 66 -2.87 28.48 -15.32
N GLU A 67 -3.94 29.13 -15.76
CA GLU A 67 -4.35 29.12 -17.17
C GLU A 67 -3.31 29.87 -18.01
N SER A 68 -3.11 29.42 -19.26
CA SER A 68 -2.12 29.98 -20.20
C SER A 68 -2.61 31.23 -20.93
#